data_AF-A0A2T6L752-F1
#
_entry.id   AF-A0A2T6L752-F1
#
_cell.length_a   1.000
_cell.length_b   1.000
_cell.length_c   1.000
_cell.angle_alpha   90.00
_cell.angle_beta   90.00
_cell.angle_gamma   90.00
#
_symmetry.space_group_name_H-M   'P 1'
#
loop_
_entity.id
_entity.type
_entity.pdbx_description
1 polymer ?
#
loop_
_entity_poly.entity_id
_entity_poly.type
_entity_poly.pdbx_seq_one_letter_code
_entity_poly.pdbx_strand_id
1 'polypeptide(L)'
;MQAQTRPPAGESLHGMFVALIEILEALGEERVAGLTILRGSVRIEPTRLSDGEVIARELGLTEGVVQRLATPAVADWSGTVAGLECHVRTLAGTAR
;
A
#
# COMPACT_ATOMS: atom_id res chain seq x y z
N MET A 1 16.41 31.97 -0.14
CA MET A 1 16.07 30.53 -0.13
C MET A 1 14.72 30.37 0.52
N GLN A 2 13.65 30.21 -0.27
CA GLN A 2 12.36 29.85 0.31
C GLN A 2 12.35 28.34 0.53
N ALA A 3 12.06 27.93 1.76
CA ALA A 3 11.77 26.53 2.07
C ALA A 3 10.49 26.16 1.30
N GLN A 4 10.63 25.39 0.23
CA GLN A 4 9.48 24.80 -0.44
C GLN A 4 8.81 23.88 0.57
N THR A 5 7.64 24.30 1.04
CA THR A 5 6.77 23.47 1.86
C THR A 5 6.30 22.34 0.97
N ARG A 6 6.83 21.12 1.16
CA ARG A 6 6.47 19.95 0.37
C ARG A 6 4.95 19.73 0.52
N PRO A 7 4.17 19.76 -0.57
CA PRO A 7 2.74 19.48 -0.48
C PRO A 7 2.54 18.07 0.08
N PRO A 8 1.45 17.82 0.84
CA PRO A 8 1.11 16.50 1.34
C PRO A 8 1.18 15.46 0.21
N ALA A 9 1.65 14.24 0.51
CA ALA A 9 1.97 13.27 -0.53
C ALA A 9 0.80 12.99 -1.50
N GLY A 10 -0.45 13.06 -1.05
CA GLY A 10 -1.63 12.90 -1.90
C GLY A 10 -2.01 14.09 -2.80
N GLU A 11 -1.43 15.28 -2.60
CA GLU A 11 -1.86 16.51 -3.29
C GLU A 11 -1.11 16.80 -4.60
N SER A 12 0.03 16.14 -4.83
CA SER A 12 0.82 16.29 -6.07
C SER A 12 1.39 14.96 -6.55
N LEU A 13 1.49 14.79 -7.87
CA LEU A 13 2.12 13.59 -8.46
C LEU A 13 3.55 13.39 -7.97
N HIS A 14 4.31 14.49 -7.81
CA HIS A 14 5.67 14.42 -7.27
C HIS A 14 5.66 13.91 -5.82
N GLY A 15 4.81 14.48 -4.95
CA GLY A 15 4.67 14.04 -3.57
C GLY A 15 4.30 12.57 -3.45
N MET A 16 3.44 12.07 -4.34
CA MET A 16 3.06 10.67 -4.42
C MET A 16 4.26 9.77 -4.75
N PHE A 17 5.08 10.13 -5.74
CA PHE A 17 6.27 9.34 -6.08
C PHE A 17 7.30 9.31 -4.96
N VAL A 18 7.49 10.43 -4.23
CA VAL A 18 8.42 10.42 -3.11
C VAL A 18 7.90 9.55 -1.96
N ALA A 19 6.60 9.61 -1.64
CA ALA A 19 5.99 8.69 -0.66
C ALA A 19 6.11 7.22 -1.11
N LEU A 20 5.96 6.94 -2.41
CA LEU A 20 6.12 5.59 -2.94
C LEU A 20 7.55 5.07 -2.80
N ILE A 21 8.57 5.92 -2.98
CA ILE A 21 9.96 5.55 -2.73
C ILE A 21 10.14 5.18 -1.25
N GLU A 22 9.65 6.01 -0.33
CA GLU A 22 9.72 5.74 1.12
C GLU A 22 9.03 4.41 1.49
N ILE A 23 7.88 4.12 0.88
CA ILE A 23 7.16 2.85 1.04
C ILE A 23 7.97 1.66 0.52
N LEU A 24 8.54 1.76 -0.68
CA LEU A 24 9.30 0.68 -1.31
C LEU A 24 10.62 0.41 -0.57
N GLU A 25 11.29 1.45 -0.08
CA GLU A 25 12.48 1.31 0.76
C GLU A 25 12.18 0.60 2.08
N ALA A 26 11.02 0.86 2.69
CA ALA A 26 10.59 0.19 3.91
C ALA A 26 10.18 -1.28 3.67
N LEU A 27 9.54 -1.57 2.53
CA LEU A 27 9.02 -2.90 2.21
C LEU A 27 10.07 -3.85 1.65
N GLY A 28 11.00 -3.34 0.84
CA GLY A 28 11.78 -4.13 -0.11
C GLY A 28 11.03 -4.32 -1.43
N GLU A 29 11.64 -3.88 -2.53
CA GLU A 29 11.05 -3.96 -3.88
C GLU A 29 10.78 -5.40 -4.35
N GLU A 30 11.56 -6.36 -3.87
CA GLU A 30 11.44 -7.78 -4.21
C GLU A 30 10.13 -8.42 -3.72
N ARG A 31 9.49 -7.81 -2.72
CA ARG A 31 8.22 -8.26 -2.15
C ARG A 31 7.01 -7.72 -2.91
N VAL A 32 7.22 -6.88 -3.92
CA VAL A 32 6.16 -6.26 -4.72
C VAL A 32 6.15 -6.83 -6.13
N ALA A 33 5.07 -7.53 -6.49
CA ALA A 33 4.85 -7.99 -7.87
C ALA A 33 4.26 -6.89 -8.76
N GLY A 34 3.48 -5.97 -8.17
CA GLY A 34 2.79 -4.94 -8.93
C GLY A 34 2.40 -3.74 -8.08
N LEU A 35 2.34 -2.59 -8.74
CA LEU A 35 1.84 -1.33 -8.19
C LEU A 35 0.81 -0.75 -9.14
N THR A 36 -0.35 -0.39 -8.61
CA THR A 36 -1.32 0.46 -9.32
C THR A 36 -1.36 1.80 -8.63
N ILE A 37 -0.96 2.85 -9.34
CA ILE A 37 -0.96 4.22 -8.83
C ILE A 37 -2.19 4.95 -9.37
N LEU A 38 -3.03 5.45 -8.47
CA LEU A 38 -4.15 6.32 -8.78
C LEU A 38 -3.91 7.68 -8.12
N ARG A 39 -4.60 8.73 -8.57
CA ARG A 39 -4.41 10.05 -7.96
C ARG A 39 -4.84 10.01 -6.49
N GLY A 40 -3.87 10.17 -5.59
CA GLY A 40 -4.09 10.16 -4.14
C GLY A 40 -4.01 8.79 -3.46
N SER A 41 -3.90 7.69 -4.22
CA SER A 41 -3.79 6.35 -3.63
C SER A 41 -2.88 5.39 -4.41
N VAL A 42 -2.37 4.39 -3.73
CA VAL A 42 -1.59 3.30 -4.33
C VAL A 42 -2.14 1.96 -3.87
N ARG A 43 -2.22 1.01 -4.80
CA ARG A 43 -2.42 -0.40 -4.48
C ARG A 43 -1.12 -1.15 -4.72
N ILE A 44 -0.75 -1.94 -3.71
CA ILE A 44 0.42 -2.80 -3.67
C ILE A 44 -0.06 -4.25 -3.81
N GLU A 45 0.51 -4.95 -4.78
CA GLU A 45 0.30 -6.38 -5.01
C GLU A 45 1.56 -7.12 -4.58
N PRO A 46 1.51 -7.90 -3.48
CA PRO A 46 2.63 -8.69 -3.01
C PRO A 46 3.06 -9.75 -4.03
N THR A 47 4.36 -10.02 -4.11
CA THR A 47 4.91 -11.14 -4.89
C THR A 47 4.35 -12.49 -4.41
N ARG A 48 4.14 -12.61 -3.10
CA ARG A 48 3.48 -13.78 -2.48
C ARG A 48 2.21 -13.29 -1.81
N LEU A 49 1.07 -13.78 -2.27
CA LEU A 49 -0.21 -13.38 -1.69
C LEU A 49 -0.37 -13.77 -0.21
N SER A 50 0.42 -14.71 0.31
CA SER A 50 0.47 -15.03 1.76
C SER A 50 1.07 -13.92 2.60
N ASP A 51 1.91 -13.07 2.00
CA ASP A 51 2.72 -12.08 2.72
C ASP A 51 1.96 -10.75 2.89
N GLY A 52 0.80 -10.60 2.23
CA GLY A 52 0.09 -9.34 2.18
C GLY A 52 -0.40 -8.84 3.54
N GLU A 53 -0.77 -9.74 4.47
CA GLU A 53 -1.10 -9.32 5.84
C GLU A 53 0.14 -8.83 6.61
N VAL A 54 1.29 -9.48 6.43
CA VAL A 54 2.56 -9.06 7.05
C VAL A 54 2.98 -7.70 6.51
N ILE A 55 2.95 -7.53 5.20
CA ILE A 55 3.22 -6.25 4.50
C ILE A 55 2.27 -5.16 5.00
N ALA A 56 0.97 -5.46 5.09
CA ALA A 56 -0.02 -4.49 5.58
C ALA A 56 0.30 -4.04 7.01
N ARG A 57 0.67 -4.96 7.90
CA ARG A 57 1.06 -4.63 9.28
C ARG A 57 2.36 -3.84 9.37
N GLU A 58 3.37 -4.18 8.56
CA GLU A 58 4.65 -3.44 8.48
C GLU A 58 4.45 -1.99 8.03
N LEU A 59 3.48 -1.76 7.13
CA LEU A 59 3.06 -0.43 6.69
C LEU A 59 2.13 0.29 7.69
N GLY A 60 1.72 -0.37 8.77
CA GLY A 60 0.77 0.18 9.74
C GLY A 60 -0.67 0.29 9.23
N LEU A 61 -1.07 -0.51 8.23
CA LEU A 61 -2.44 -0.58 7.74
C LEU A 61 -3.30 -1.35 8.75
N THR A 62 -4.34 -0.70 9.29
CA THR A 62 -5.15 -1.23 10.39
C THR A 62 -6.54 -1.70 9.95
N GLU A 63 -7.01 -1.27 8.77
CA GLU A 63 -8.34 -1.59 8.27
C GLU A 63 -8.24 -2.71 7.23
N GLY A 64 -8.86 -3.86 7.50
CA GLY A 64 -8.89 -5.00 6.58
C GLY A 64 -10.32 -5.33 6.16
N VAL A 65 -10.61 -5.27 4.86
CA VAL A 65 -11.91 -5.65 4.30
C VAL A 65 -11.77 -6.94 3.51
N VAL A 66 -12.51 -7.98 3.92
CA VAL A 66 -12.54 -9.26 3.22
C VAL A 66 -13.62 -9.26 2.14
N GLN A 67 -13.20 -9.31 0.88
CA GLN A 67 -14.08 -9.50 -0.28
C GLN A 67 -14.31 -10.99 -0.54
N ARG A 68 -15.42 -11.51 -0.01
CA ARG A 68 -15.81 -12.93 -0.14
C ARG A 68 -16.44 -13.30 -1.50
N LEU A 69 -16.79 -12.32 -2.32
CA LEU A 69 -17.41 -12.52 -3.64
C LEU A 69 -16.36 -12.70 -4.76
N ALA A 70 -15.08 -12.46 -4.47
CA ALA A 70 -13.98 -12.80 -5.36
C ALA A 70 -13.57 -14.28 -5.16
N THR A 71 -13.16 -14.95 -6.22
CA THR A 71 -12.62 -16.32 -6.16
C THR A 71 -11.19 -16.33 -6.71
N PRO A 72 -10.15 -16.59 -5.88
CA PRO A 72 -10.23 -16.84 -4.44
C PRO A 72 -10.66 -15.59 -3.66
N ALA A 73 -11.17 -15.79 -2.44
CA ALA A 73 -11.53 -14.66 -1.57
C ALA A 73 -10.28 -13.83 -1.27
N VAL A 74 -10.43 -12.51 -1.27
CA VAL A 74 -9.31 -11.56 -1.19
C VAL A 74 -9.57 -10.60 -0.03
N ALA A 75 -8.55 -10.28 0.76
CA ALA A 75 -8.60 -9.18 1.71
C ALA A 75 -7.87 -7.96 1.14
N ASP A 76 -8.45 -6.79 1.35
CA ASP A 76 -7.87 -5.49 1.02
C ASP A 76 -7.59 -4.78 2.35
N TRP A 77 -6.32 -4.56 2.64
CA TRP A 77 -5.88 -3.80 3.81
C TRP A 77 -5.62 -2.36 3.40
N SER A 78 -6.16 -1.39 4.11
CA SER A 78 -6.04 0.03 3.80
C SER A 78 -5.58 0.88 4.97
N GLY A 79 -5.01 2.03 4.64
CA GLY A 79 -4.53 3.02 5.61
C GLY A 79 -3.77 4.14 4.91
N THR A 80 -3.22 5.08 5.70
CA THR A 80 -2.40 6.18 5.16
C THR A 80 -0.94 5.97 5.55
N VAL A 81 -0.06 5.92 4.54
CA VAL A 81 1.39 5.80 4.72
C VAL A 81 2.07 6.98 4.04
N ALA A 82 2.94 7.70 4.76
CA ALA A 82 3.59 8.91 4.26
C ALA A 82 2.63 9.96 3.67
N GLY A 83 1.37 9.99 4.11
CA GLY A 83 0.33 10.88 3.57
C GLY A 83 -0.33 10.42 2.26
N LEU A 84 -0.10 9.18 1.85
CA LEU A 84 -0.70 8.52 0.69
C LEU A 84 -1.65 7.40 1.16
N GLU A 85 -2.86 7.34 0.61
CA GLU A 85 -3.76 6.21 0.85
C GLU A 85 -3.17 4.95 0.20
N CYS A 86 -2.93 3.92 1.00
CA CYS A 86 -2.25 2.70 0.59
C CYS A 86 -3.18 1.52 0.78
N HIS A 87 -3.22 0.65 -0.23
CA HIS A 87 -3.94 -0.61 -0.19
C HIS A 87 -2.98 -1.78 -0.40
N VAL A 88 -3.09 -2.83 0.40
CA VAL A 88 -2.38 -4.09 0.19
C VAL A 88 -3.40 -5.20 0.00
N ARG A 89 -3.32 -5.87 -1.14
CA ARG A 89 -4.24 -6.96 -1.50
C ARG A 89 -3.62 -8.31 -1.16
N THR A 90 -4.38 -9.17 -0.48
CA THR A 90 -3.92 -10.48 0.03
C THR A 90 -5.00 -11.56 -0.10
N LEU A 91 -4.67 -12.85 0.01
CA LEU A 91 -5.70 -13.88 0.09
C LEU A 91 -6.47 -13.78 1.41
N ALA A 92 -7.80 -13.93 1.36
CA ALA A 92 -8.60 -14.04 2.57
C ALA A 92 -8.56 -15.48 3.09
N GLY A 93 -8.05 -15.69 4.31
CA GLY A 93 -8.08 -16.99 4.98
C GLY A 93 -6.73 -17.54 5.46
N THR A 94 -5.66 -16.76 5.47
CA THR A 94 -4.34 -17.17 6.01
C THR A 94 -4.05 -16.72 7.44
N ALA A 95 -5.02 -16.13 8.15
CA ALA A 95 -4.92 -16.01 9.60
C ALA A 95 -5.09 -17.39 10.24
N ARG A 96 -3.98 -18.05 10.56
CA ARG A 96 -3.91 -19.11 11.57
C ARG A 96 -3.22 -18.58 12.80
#